data_AF-A0A2E6EP80-F1
#
_entry.id   AF-A0A2E6EP80-F1
#
_cell.length_a   1.000
_cell.length_b   1.000
_cell.length_c   1.000
_cell.angle_alpha   90.00
_cell.angle_beta   90.00
_cell.angle_gamma   90.00
#
_symmetry.space_group_name_H-M   'P 1'
#
loop_
_entity.id
_entity.type
_entity.pdbx_description
1 polymer ?
#
loop_
_entity_poly.entity_id
_entity_poly.type
_entity_poly.pdbx_seq_one_letter_code
_entity_poly.pdbx_strand_id
1 'polypeptide(L)'
;MDVGEIGRQRFLHRKTKYTERMTEASIYERLTPLFQEVMETELIPAAPLRSSDVPGWDSLSQIRLVVAVEEEFDIAFTTAEIADLPDLGSFVALIAQKAQ
;
A
#
# COMPACT_ATOMS: atom_id res chain seq x y z
N MET A 1 -4.98 57.57 -30.47
CA MET A 1 -5.32 56.79 -29.27
C MET A 1 -6.24 55.68 -29.74
N ASP A 2 -5.75 54.45 -29.74
CA ASP A 2 -6.59 53.27 -29.86
C ASP A 2 -5.96 52.18 -28.98
N VAL A 3 -6.77 51.64 -28.09
CA VAL A 3 -6.36 50.76 -26.99
C VAL A 3 -6.74 49.35 -27.42
N GLY A 4 -5.81 48.65 -28.08
CA GLY A 4 -5.99 47.28 -28.55
C GLY A 4 -5.46 46.28 -27.54
N GLU A 5 -6.35 45.79 -26.69
CA GLU A 5 -6.30 44.57 -25.88
C GLU A 5 -5.03 43.71 -25.95
N ILE A 6 -4.22 43.81 -24.89
CA ILE A 6 -3.37 42.72 -24.40
C ILE A 6 -4.28 41.61 -23.84
N GLY A 7 -4.87 40.83 -24.75
CA GLY A 7 -5.45 39.54 -24.46
C GLY A 7 -4.34 38.57 -24.05
N ARG A 8 -4.01 38.57 -22.75
CA ARG A 8 -3.08 37.58 -22.15
C ARG A 8 -3.66 36.20 -22.39
N GLN A 9 -3.11 35.54 -23.40
CA GLN A 9 -3.42 34.17 -23.75
C GLN A 9 -3.09 33.27 -22.57
N ARG A 10 -4.13 32.95 -21.79
CA ARG A 10 -4.71 31.62 -21.66
C ARG A 10 -3.70 30.47 -21.45
N PHE A 11 -3.98 29.73 -20.37
CA PHE A 11 -3.45 28.42 -19.99
C PHE A 11 -2.14 28.42 -19.21
N LEU A 12 -2.26 28.81 -17.94
CA LEU A 12 -1.45 28.16 -16.91
C LEU A 12 -1.67 26.65 -17.05
N HIS A 13 -0.54 25.96 -17.20
CA HIS A 13 -0.45 24.53 -17.40
C HIS A 13 -1.37 23.81 -16.42
N ARG A 14 -2.28 23.02 -16.99
CA ARG A 14 -3.08 21.97 -16.34
C ARG A 14 -2.19 21.30 -15.28
N LYS A 15 -2.39 21.60 -13.99
CA LYS A 15 -1.84 20.77 -12.91
C LYS A 15 -2.41 19.37 -13.14
N THR A 16 -1.59 18.51 -13.69
CA THR A 16 -1.95 17.14 -13.97
C THR A 16 -2.30 16.47 -12.65
N LYS A 17 -3.56 16.08 -12.53
CA LYS A 17 -4.11 15.18 -11.52
C LYS A 17 -3.52 13.78 -11.70
N TYR A 18 -2.23 13.60 -11.47
CA TYR A 18 -1.70 12.25 -11.30
C TYR A 18 -1.96 11.89 -9.84
N THR A 19 -3.00 11.09 -9.60
CA THR A 19 -3.08 10.26 -8.40
C THR A 19 -1.77 9.49 -8.32
N GLU A 20 -0.94 9.81 -7.34
CA GLU A 20 0.29 9.08 -7.06
C GLU A 20 -0.10 7.68 -6.60
N ARG A 21 -0.17 6.72 -7.53
CA ARG A 21 -0.38 5.32 -7.16
C ARG A 21 0.83 4.85 -6.36
N MET A 22 0.60 4.29 -5.18
CA MET A 22 1.66 3.59 -4.45
C MET A 22 2.24 2.47 -5.32
N THR A 23 3.56 2.37 -5.34
CA THR A 23 4.27 1.27 -6.01
C THR A 23 4.43 0.10 -5.05
N GLU A 24 4.53 -1.12 -5.57
CA GLU A 24 4.81 -2.30 -4.73
C GLU A 24 6.09 -2.12 -3.90
N ALA A 25 7.14 -1.53 -4.48
CA ALA A 25 8.38 -1.26 -3.77
C ALA A 25 8.15 -0.40 -2.51
N SER A 26 7.41 0.71 -2.65
CA SER A 26 7.07 1.59 -1.52
C SER A 26 6.16 0.90 -0.47
N ILE A 27 5.35 -0.07 -0.88
CA ILE A 27 4.55 -0.87 0.06
C ILE A 27 5.47 -1.82 0.83
N TYR A 28 6.38 -2.54 0.16
CA TYR A 28 7.34 -3.44 0.82
C TYR A 28 8.27 -2.69 1.79
N GLU A 29 8.69 -1.48 1.46
CA GLU A 29 9.52 -0.64 2.36
C GLU A 29 8.83 -0.39 3.71
N ARG A 30 7.52 -0.15 3.70
CA ARG A 30 6.72 0.11 4.91
C ARG A 30 6.22 -1.18 5.57
N LEU A 31 5.90 -2.20 4.78
CA LEU A 31 5.40 -3.50 5.26
C LEU A 31 6.49 -4.33 5.96
N THR A 32 7.73 -4.26 5.49
CA THR A 32 8.85 -5.05 6.03
C THR A 32 9.04 -4.89 7.55
N PRO A 33 9.17 -3.67 8.10
CA PRO A 33 9.34 -3.51 9.55
C PRO A 33 8.14 -4.02 10.35
N LEU A 34 6.90 -3.81 9.86
CA LEU A 34 5.69 -4.32 10.51
C LEU A 34 5.67 -5.86 10.53
N PHE A 35 6.03 -6.46 9.41
CA PHE A 35 6.12 -7.91 9.29
C PHE A 35 7.16 -8.50 10.25
N GLN A 36 8.35 -7.91 10.30
CA GLN A 36 9.44 -8.36 11.17
C GLN A 36 9.08 -8.22 12.65
N GLU A 37 8.42 -7.13 13.03
CA GLU A 37 7.92 -6.92 14.40
C GLU A 37 6.87 -7.96 14.79
N VAL A 38 5.86 -8.17 13.95
CA VAL A 38 4.75 -9.10 14.25
C VAL A 38 5.20 -10.56 14.26
N MET A 39 6.11 -10.93 13.36
CA MET A 39 6.60 -12.29 13.22
C MET A 39 7.85 -12.59 14.07
N GLU A 40 8.37 -11.59 14.80
CA GLU A 40 9.59 -11.69 15.62
C GLU A 40 10.76 -12.31 14.82
N THR A 41 10.97 -11.80 13.60
CA THR A 41 11.89 -12.38 12.62
C THR A 41 12.71 -11.31 11.90
N GLU A 42 13.91 -11.69 11.46
CA GLU A 42 14.76 -10.87 10.58
C GLU A 42 14.50 -11.17 9.08
N LEU A 43 13.50 -12.01 8.77
CA LEU A 43 13.17 -12.37 7.40
C LEU A 43 12.70 -11.13 6.62
N ILE A 44 13.26 -10.94 5.43
CA ILE A 44 12.82 -9.91 4.49
C ILE A 44 11.66 -10.49 3.68
N PRO A 45 10.43 -9.94 3.81
CA PRO A 45 9.28 -10.45 3.09
C PRO A 45 9.42 -10.23 1.58
N ALA A 46 9.17 -11.28 0.79
CA ALA A 46 9.14 -11.21 -0.67
C ALA A 46 8.12 -12.21 -1.23
N ALA A 47 7.42 -11.85 -2.31
CA ALA A 47 6.48 -12.78 -2.93
C ALA A 47 7.20 -13.92 -3.70
N PRO A 48 6.64 -15.15 -3.71
CA PRO A 48 5.54 -15.62 -2.87
C PRO A 48 6.06 -16.05 -1.48
N LEU A 49 5.52 -15.46 -0.41
CA LEU A 49 5.75 -15.89 0.97
C LEU A 49 4.41 -16.22 1.62
N ARG A 50 4.30 -17.41 2.20
CA ARG A 50 3.08 -17.91 2.86
C ARG A 50 3.29 -18.07 4.35
N SER A 51 2.19 -18.18 5.10
CA SER A 51 2.23 -18.51 6.53
C SER A 51 2.94 -19.82 6.84
N SER A 52 2.85 -20.81 5.94
CA SER A 52 3.57 -22.09 6.07
C SER A 52 5.09 -21.96 6.01
N ASP A 53 5.62 -20.87 5.44
CA ASP A 53 7.04 -20.68 5.20
C ASP A 53 7.72 -19.97 6.38
N VAL A 54 6.96 -19.42 7.33
CA VAL A 54 7.45 -18.58 8.43
C VAL A 54 7.07 -19.21 9.77
N PRO A 55 8.05 -19.63 10.58
CA PRO A 55 7.80 -20.14 11.92
C PRO A 55 7.04 -19.12 12.77
N GLY A 56 5.95 -19.54 13.42
CA GLY A 56 5.16 -18.65 14.28
C GLY A 56 4.14 -17.76 13.55
N TRP A 57 4.03 -17.87 12.22
CA TRP A 57 2.96 -17.22 11.48
C TRP A 57 1.65 -18.03 11.58
N ASP A 58 0.85 -17.74 12.60
CA ASP A 58 -0.50 -18.27 12.79
C ASP A 58 -1.59 -17.20 12.56
N SER A 59 -2.86 -17.54 12.83
CA SER A 59 -4.00 -16.64 12.65
C SER A 59 -3.91 -15.36 13.49
N LEU A 60 -3.36 -15.41 14.69
CA LEU A 60 -3.20 -14.22 15.54
C LEU A 60 -2.14 -13.28 14.97
N SER A 61 -1.00 -13.80 14.53
CA SER A 61 0.04 -13.02 13.84
C SER A 61 -0.49 -12.43 12.53
N GLN A 62 -1.30 -13.17 11.77
CA GLN A 62 -2.00 -12.63 10.59
C GLN A 62 -2.90 -11.44 10.96
N ILE A 63 -3.73 -11.57 11.99
CA ILE A 63 -4.64 -10.49 12.43
C ILE A 63 -3.85 -9.26 12.89
N ARG A 64 -2.78 -9.45 13.67
CA ARG A 64 -1.91 -8.34 14.11
C ARG A 64 -1.27 -7.62 12.93
N LEU A 65 -0.78 -8.35 11.94
CA LEU A 65 -0.21 -7.75 10.73
C LEU A 65 -1.26 -6.96 9.94
N VAL A 66 -2.48 -7.48 9.81
CA VAL A 66 -3.59 -6.76 9.17
C VAL A 66 -3.85 -5.43 9.87
N VAL A 67 -4.00 -5.43 11.20
CA VAL A 67 -4.24 -4.21 11.99
C VAL A 67 -3.10 -3.21 11.83
N ALA A 68 -1.85 -3.66 11.93
CA ALA A 68 -0.69 -2.79 11.76
C ALA A 68 -0.64 -2.14 10.37
N VAL A 69 -1.04 -2.86 9.33
CA VAL A 69 -1.14 -2.34 7.96
C VAL A 69 -2.31 -1.36 7.81
N GLU A 70 -3.46 -1.63 8.41
CA GLU A 70 -4.58 -0.67 8.41
C GLU A 70 -4.16 0.67 9.00
N GLU A 71 -3.44 0.65 10.14
CA GLU A 71 -2.92 1.85 10.80
C GLU A 71 -1.83 2.55 9.97
N GLU A 72 -0.87 1.81 9.42
CA GLU A 72 0.23 2.38 8.63
C GLU A 72 -0.26 3.02 7.34
N PHE A 73 -1.19 2.38 6.63
CA PHE A 73 -1.63 2.83 5.30
C PHE A 73 -2.91 3.66 5.31
N ASP A 74 -3.53 3.88 6.47
CA ASP A 74 -4.82 4.58 6.64
C ASP A 74 -5.94 3.93 5.77
N ILE A 75 -5.99 2.60 5.81
CA ILE A 75 -6.95 1.78 5.06
C ILE A 75 -7.71 0.83 5.99
N ALA A 76 -8.84 0.29 5.54
CA ALA A 76 -9.59 -0.72 6.29
C ALA A 76 -9.94 -1.91 5.38
N PHE A 77 -9.72 -3.13 5.86
CA PHE A 77 -10.07 -4.37 5.18
C PHE A 77 -11.35 -4.96 5.77
N THR A 78 -12.15 -5.58 4.93
CA THR A 78 -13.24 -6.45 5.36
C THR A 78 -12.71 -7.83 5.70
N THR A 79 -13.44 -8.56 6.55
CA THR A 79 -13.11 -9.96 6.87
C THR A 79 -13.05 -10.85 5.62
N ALA A 80 -13.84 -10.55 4.58
CA ALA A 80 -13.82 -11.31 3.33
C ALA A 80 -12.56 -11.05 2.51
N GLU A 81 -12.07 -9.81 2.47
CA GLU A 81 -10.81 -9.46 1.77
C GLU A 81 -9.60 -10.16 2.40
N ILE A 82 -9.57 -10.35 3.73
CA ILE A 82 -8.45 -10.99 4.43
C ILE A 82 -8.54 -12.52 4.49
N ALA A 83 -9.75 -13.09 4.41
CA ALA A 83 -9.95 -14.54 4.52
C ALA A 83 -9.35 -15.33 3.34
N ASP A 84 -9.20 -14.67 2.18
CA ASP A 84 -8.74 -15.28 0.93
C ASP A 84 -7.34 -14.78 0.54
N LEU A 85 -6.46 -14.46 1.50
CA LEU A 85 -5.08 -14.06 1.22
C LEU A 85 -4.15 -15.29 1.16
N PRO A 86 -3.78 -15.81 -0.04
CA PRO A 86 -2.98 -17.03 -0.15
C PRO A 86 -1.50 -16.83 0.16
N ASP A 87 -1.00 -15.60 0.04
CA ASP A 87 0.41 -15.24 0.21
C ASP A 87 0.55 -13.71 0.38
N LEU A 88 1.76 -13.30 0.75
CA LEU A 88 2.09 -11.90 0.98
C LEU A 88 1.97 -11.02 -0.28
N GLY A 89 2.19 -11.58 -1.47
CA GLY A 89 2.03 -10.83 -2.72
C GLY A 89 0.57 -10.42 -2.95
N SER A 90 -0.37 -11.32 -2.66
CA SER A 90 -1.81 -11.00 -2.70
C SER A 90 -2.19 -9.93 -1.68
N PHE A 91 -1.56 -9.94 -0.50
CA PHE A 91 -1.77 -8.91 0.51
C PHE A 91 -1.22 -7.54 0.06
N VAL A 92 -0.03 -7.49 -0.53
CA VAL A 92 0.55 -6.26 -1.10
C VAL A 92 -0.31 -5.71 -2.24
N ALA A 93 -0.83 -6.57 -3.11
CA ALA A 93 -1.74 -6.15 -4.17
C ALA A 93 -3.04 -5.54 -3.62
N LEU A 94 -3.56 -6.11 -2.53
CA LEU A 94 -4.74 -5.58 -1.84
C LEU A 94 -4.45 -4.21 -1.20
N ILE A 95 -3.30 -4.03 -0.55
CA ILE A 95 -2.86 -2.72 -0.02
C ILE A 95 -2.78 -1.69 -1.15
N ALA A 96 -2.16 -2.05 -2.28
CA ALA A 96 -2.03 -1.16 -3.44
C ALA A 96 -3.38 -0.75 -4.05
N GLN A 97 -4.41 -1.60 -3.96
CA GLN A 97 -5.76 -1.29 -4.40
C GLN A 97 -6.46 -0.31 -3.47
N LYS A 98 -6.19 -0.38 -2.16
CA LYS A 98 -6.88 0.41 -1.13
C LYS A 98 -6.24 1.77 -0.90
N ALA A 99 -4.91 1.86 -1.02
CA ALA A 99 -4.12 3.07 -0.77
C ALA A 99 -4.00 4.00 -2.01
N GLN A 100 -5.09 4.14 -2.79
CA GLN A 100 -5.15 4.96 -4.02
C GLN A 100 -5.76 6.35 -3.81
#